data_AF-A0A4D4KEQ9-F1
#
_entry.id   AF-A0A4D4KEQ9-F1
#
_cell.length_a   1.000
_cell.length_b   1.000
_cell.length_c   1.000
_cell.angle_alpha   90.00
_cell.angle_beta   90.00
_cell.angle_gamma   90.00
#
_symmetry.space_group_name_H-M   'P 1'
#
loop_
_entity.id
_entity.type
_entity.pdbx_description
1 polymer ?
#
loop_
_entity_poly.entity_id
_entity_poly.type
_entity_poly.pdbx_seq_one_letter_code
_entity_poly.pdbx_strand_id
1 'polypeptide(L)'
;MVIGTSQGGRFLPIDLAKAGRKAALVEGGHLDGVCVNSGCTPTKTMVASARAAHQARRGAEYGVRTGPVSVDLAAVRERKRAICRTAGRGRSARRRSSSTPLRTNLLGRGKVSTRDRLVPYTVFIDPQLGRVGMTERQAAEQNRSVRVAKLPMSAVIRALETGETRGFMKAVIDADTQQILGAAVLGVEGGEIMTIIQVAMLGELPYTAMANAVFTHPLLAEGLNSLFMSLDAQ
;
A
#
# COMPACT_ATOMS: atom_id res chain seq x y z
N MET A 1 18.54 9.48 -22.89
CA MET A 1 19.33 9.09 -21.71
C MET A 1 18.42 9.17 -20.50
N VAL A 2 18.39 8.16 -19.64
CA VAL A 2 17.63 8.12 -18.38
C VAL A 2 18.64 8.02 -17.25
N ILE A 3 18.54 8.92 -16.28
CA ILE A 3 19.43 8.96 -15.11
C ILE A 3 18.67 8.40 -13.91
N GLY A 4 19.24 7.37 -13.28
CA GLY A 4 18.70 6.73 -12.08
C GLY A 4 17.83 5.49 -12.35
N THR A 5 18.02 4.48 -11.51
CA THR A 5 17.37 3.15 -11.56
C THR A 5 16.33 2.97 -10.47
N SER A 6 15.88 4.06 -9.85
CA SER A 6 14.80 4.02 -8.86
C SER A 6 13.50 3.45 -9.45
N GLN A 7 12.53 3.13 -8.58
CA GLN A 7 11.25 2.55 -8.97
C GLN A 7 10.53 3.33 -10.09
N GLY A 8 10.68 4.66 -10.12
CA GLY A 8 10.09 5.51 -11.16
C GLY A 8 10.89 5.57 -12.46
N GLY A 9 12.23 5.53 -12.39
CA GLY A 9 13.11 5.70 -13.54
C GLY A 9 13.37 4.43 -14.35
N ARG A 10 13.32 3.25 -13.72
CA ARG A 10 13.75 2.00 -14.36
C ARG A 10 12.86 1.51 -15.51
N PHE A 11 11.60 1.94 -15.57
CA PHE A 11 10.65 1.48 -16.58
C PHE A 11 10.72 2.30 -17.87
N LEU A 12 11.16 3.56 -17.78
CA LEU A 12 11.24 4.47 -18.91
C LEU A 12 12.17 3.96 -20.03
N PRO A 13 13.38 3.44 -19.77
CA PRO A 13 14.23 2.89 -20.84
C PRO A 13 13.60 1.72 -21.59
N ILE A 14 12.84 0.86 -20.89
CA ILE A 14 12.15 -0.29 -21.50
C ILE A 14 11.07 0.21 -22.46
N ASP A 15 10.30 1.21 -22.04
CA ASP A 15 9.23 1.78 -22.87
C ASP A 15 9.82 2.57 -24.06
N LEU A 16 10.94 3.28 -23.88
CA LEU A 16 11.67 3.93 -24.97
C LEU A 16 12.20 2.91 -26.00
N ALA A 17 12.80 1.81 -25.56
CA ALA A 17 13.32 0.76 -26.44
C ALA A 17 12.20 0.08 -27.23
N LYS A 18 11.06 -0.23 -26.58
CA LYS A 18 9.85 -0.76 -27.26
C LYS A 18 9.24 0.20 -28.26
N ALA A 19 9.50 1.50 -28.13
CA ALA A 19 9.08 2.53 -29.07
C ALA A 19 10.11 2.76 -30.20
N GLY A 20 11.11 1.87 -30.35
CA GLY A 20 12.15 1.98 -31.38
C GLY A 20 13.16 3.11 -31.12
N ARG A 21 13.16 3.70 -29.92
CA ARG A 21 14.06 4.81 -29.56
C ARG A 21 15.30 4.26 -28.89
N LYS A 22 16.47 4.80 -29.26
CA LYS A 22 17.72 4.53 -28.56
C LYS A 22 17.63 5.13 -27.16
N ALA A 23 17.79 4.29 -26.14
CA ALA A 23 17.80 4.71 -24.74
C ALA A 23 19.04 4.13 -24.04
N ALA A 24 19.69 4.96 -23.22
CA ALA A 24 20.74 4.56 -22.31
C ALA A 24 20.28 4.85 -20.88
N LEU A 25 20.47 3.90 -19.97
CA LEU A 25 20.19 4.01 -18.55
C LEU A 25 21.51 4.18 -17.81
N VAL A 26 21.65 5.27 -17.06
CA VAL A 26 22.86 5.63 -16.34
C VAL A 26 22.54 5.69 -14.84
N GLU A 27 23.33 5.02 -14.02
CA GLU A 27 23.21 5.02 -12.55
C GLU A 27 24.56 5.40 -11.95
N GLY A 28 24.54 6.29 -10.97
CA GLY A 28 25.76 6.76 -10.29
C GLY A 28 26.14 5.90 -9.09
N GLY A 29 25.19 5.12 -8.54
CA GLY A 29 25.39 4.29 -7.35
C GLY A 29 24.92 2.85 -7.52
N HIS A 30 24.34 2.29 -6.46
CA HIS A 30 23.77 0.95 -6.49
C HIS A 30 22.50 0.93 -7.35
N LEU A 31 22.35 -0.13 -8.15
CA LEU A 31 21.13 -0.40 -8.92
C LEU A 31 19.90 -0.46 -7.98
N ASP A 32 18.72 -0.17 -8.53
CA ASP A 32 17.42 -0.01 -7.85
C ASP A 32 17.23 1.31 -7.06
N GLY A 33 18.24 2.19 -7.09
CA GLY A 33 18.19 3.54 -6.51
C GLY A 33 17.98 3.57 -5.00
N VAL A 34 17.51 4.71 -4.49
CA VAL A 34 17.41 4.97 -3.04
C VAL A 34 16.44 4.02 -2.35
N CYS A 35 15.28 3.72 -2.93
CA CYS A 35 14.22 2.96 -2.24
C CYS A 35 14.68 1.62 -1.68
N VAL A 36 15.52 0.88 -2.40
CA VAL A 36 16.00 -0.44 -1.98
C VAL A 36 17.25 -0.34 -1.12
N ASN A 37 18.12 0.65 -1.40
CA ASN A 37 19.46 0.71 -0.80
C ASN A 37 19.54 1.56 0.46
N SER A 38 18.83 2.71 0.50
CA SER A 38 18.99 3.72 1.56
C SER A 38 17.68 4.40 1.98
N GLY A 39 16.54 4.07 1.36
CA GLY A 39 15.24 4.70 1.61
C GLY A 39 14.22 3.77 2.27
N CYS A 40 13.17 3.43 1.53
CA CYS A 40 12.02 2.70 2.03
C CYS A 40 12.34 1.33 2.63
N THR A 41 13.05 0.47 1.92
CA THR A 41 13.38 -0.90 2.37
C THR A 41 14.15 -0.91 3.69
N PRO A 42 15.28 -0.17 3.84
CA PRO A 42 16.00 -0.17 5.11
C PRO A 42 15.17 0.41 6.25
N THR A 43 14.45 1.50 6.03
CA THR A 43 13.62 2.14 7.07
C THR A 43 12.50 1.23 7.55
N LYS A 44 11.74 0.60 6.63
CA LYS A 44 10.68 -0.36 6.96
C LYS A 44 11.21 -1.60 7.66
N THR A 45 12.43 -2.03 7.30
CA THR A 45 13.08 -3.17 7.96
C THR A 45 13.37 -2.86 9.43
N MET A 46 13.81 -1.64 9.73
CA MET A 46 14.04 -1.19 11.11
C MET A 46 12.73 -1.00 11.87
N VAL A 47 11.68 -0.44 11.25
CA VAL A 47 10.33 -0.34 11.83
C VAL A 47 9.80 -1.73 12.20
N ALA A 48 10.00 -2.75 11.36
CA ALA A 48 9.60 -4.12 11.67
C ALA A 48 10.34 -4.68 12.90
N SER A 49 11.64 -4.39 13.04
CA SER A 49 12.41 -4.77 14.24
C SER A 49 11.93 -4.03 15.48
N ALA A 50 11.58 -2.74 15.37
CA ALA A 50 11.01 -1.96 16.46
C ALA A 50 9.65 -2.51 16.90
N ARG A 51 8.79 -2.89 15.94
CA ARG A 51 7.49 -3.52 16.21
C ARG A 51 7.64 -4.86 16.94
N ALA A 52 8.60 -5.69 16.54
CA ALA A 52 8.89 -6.95 17.24
C ALA A 52 9.30 -6.72 18.70
N ALA A 53 10.18 -5.74 18.95
CA ALA A 53 10.57 -5.37 20.31
C ALA A 53 9.40 -4.81 21.13
N HIS A 54 8.54 -3.99 20.51
CA HIS A 54 7.34 -3.46 21.15
C HIS A 54 6.37 -4.58 21.54
N GLN A 55 6.11 -5.52 20.62
CA GLN A 55 5.25 -6.69 20.87
C GLN A 55 5.81 -7.57 21.99
N ALA A 56 7.13 -7.86 21.99
CA ALA A 56 7.76 -8.63 23.06
C ALA A 56 7.63 -7.97 24.44
N ARG A 57 7.69 -6.63 24.50
CA ARG A 57 7.47 -5.86 25.74
C ARG A 57 6.03 -5.89 26.22
N ARG A 58 5.07 -5.98 25.29
CA ARG A 58 3.63 -6.10 25.57
C ARG A 58 3.18 -7.53 25.78
N GLY A 59 4.08 -8.51 25.78
CA GLY A 59 3.74 -9.94 25.91
C GLY A 59 2.78 -10.25 27.07
N ALA A 60 2.93 -9.55 28.20
CA ALA A 60 2.08 -9.74 29.37
C ALA A 60 0.59 -9.47 29.11
N GLU A 61 0.25 -8.58 28.17
CA GLU A 61 -1.14 -8.31 27.75
C GLU A 61 -1.78 -9.52 27.06
N TYR A 62 -0.95 -10.40 26.49
CA TYR A 62 -1.35 -11.62 25.82
C TYR A 62 -1.16 -12.88 26.69
N GLY A 63 -0.89 -12.70 27.99
CA GLY A 63 -0.56 -13.81 28.89
C GLY A 63 0.84 -14.40 28.69
N VAL A 64 1.69 -13.78 27.88
CA VAL A 64 3.06 -14.23 27.62
C VAL A 64 4.03 -13.53 28.57
N ARG A 65 4.72 -14.30 29.41
CA ARG A 65 5.75 -13.74 30.30
C ARG A 65 7.12 -13.77 29.62
N THR A 66 7.79 -12.63 29.60
CA THR A 66 9.14 -12.46 29.08
C THR A 66 10.03 -11.85 30.17
N GLY A 67 11.35 -12.03 30.07
CA GLY A 67 12.31 -11.24 30.84
C GLY A 67 12.47 -9.82 30.29
N PRO A 68 13.43 -9.03 30.81
CA PRO A 68 13.75 -7.72 30.25
C PRO A 68 14.08 -7.80 28.75
N VAL A 69 13.36 -7.02 27.92
CA VAL A 69 13.54 -7.01 26.46
C VAL A 69 14.56 -5.94 26.06
N SER A 70 15.78 -6.38 25.74
CA SER A 70 16.85 -5.55 25.15
C SER A 70 16.88 -5.63 23.62
N VAL A 71 17.35 -4.58 22.97
CA VAL A 71 17.49 -4.53 21.49
C VAL A 71 18.97 -4.45 21.13
N ASP A 72 19.46 -5.43 20.38
CA ASP A 72 20.79 -5.37 19.74
C ASP A 72 20.72 -4.61 18.42
N LEU A 73 21.15 -3.34 18.44
CA LEU A 73 21.17 -2.50 17.26
C LEU A 73 22.17 -2.97 16.19
N ALA A 74 23.24 -3.70 16.56
CA ALA A 74 24.17 -4.26 15.59
C ALA A 74 23.49 -5.36 14.77
N ALA A 75 22.80 -6.29 15.44
CA ALA A 75 22.00 -7.32 14.78
C ALA A 75 20.86 -6.73 13.92
N VAL A 76 20.16 -5.69 14.40
CA VAL A 76 19.12 -5.00 13.60
C VAL A 76 19.72 -4.39 12.32
N ARG A 77 20.90 -3.75 12.42
CA ARG A 77 21.61 -3.18 11.27
C ARG A 77 22.08 -4.26 10.30
N GLU A 78 22.53 -5.40 10.79
CA GLU A 78 22.91 -6.53 9.96
C GLU A 78 21.71 -7.13 9.23
N ARG A 79 20.59 -7.39 9.92
CA ARG A 79 19.32 -7.82 9.31
C ARG A 79 18.88 -6.87 8.19
N LYS A 80 18.96 -5.56 8.44
CA LYS A 80 18.70 -4.53 7.43
C LYS A 80 19.59 -4.67 6.20
N ARG A 81 20.91 -4.81 6.40
CA ARG A 81 21.87 -5.01 5.29
C ARG A 81 21.58 -6.30 4.52
N ALA A 82 21.26 -7.40 5.20
CA ALA A 82 20.90 -8.66 4.58
C ALA A 82 19.65 -8.51 3.69
N ILE A 83 18.59 -7.88 4.19
CA ILE A 83 17.36 -7.65 3.41
C ILE A 83 17.61 -6.73 2.21
N CYS A 84 18.41 -5.66 2.36
CA CYS A 84 18.75 -4.79 1.23
C CYS A 84 19.53 -5.56 0.14
N ARG A 85 20.48 -6.43 0.53
CA ARG A 85 21.21 -7.30 -0.40
C ARG A 85 20.27 -8.23 -1.17
N THR A 86 19.31 -8.86 -0.49
CA THR A 86 18.32 -9.74 -1.13
C THR A 86 17.36 -8.97 -2.03
N ALA A 87 16.87 -7.82 -1.57
CA ALA A 87 15.92 -7.00 -2.31
C ALA A 87 16.53 -6.42 -3.60
N GLY A 88 17.83 -6.08 -3.61
CA GLY A 88 18.55 -5.67 -4.82
C GLY A 88 18.78 -6.83 -5.80
N ARG A 89 19.04 -8.05 -5.29
CA ARG A 89 19.19 -9.25 -6.13
C ARG A 89 17.87 -9.68 -6.79
N GLY A 90 16.75 -9.65 -6.04
CA GLY A 90 15.44 -10.09 -6.53
C GLY A 90 14.82 -9.20 -7.62
N ARG A 91 15.15 -7.90 -7.64
CA ARG A 91 14.66 -6.96 -8.67
C ARG A 91 15.49 -6.97 -9.94
N SER A 92 16.80 -7.22 -9.83
CA SER A 92 17.69 -7.46 -10.98
C SER A 92 17.23 -8.66 -11.83
N ALA A 93 16.61 -9.67 -11.20
CA ALA A 93 16.06 -10.86 -11.87
C ALA A 93 14.66 -10.66 -12.49
N ARG A 94 13.86 -9.69 -12.01
CA ARG A 94 12.49 -9.41 -12.49
C ARG A 94 12.52 -8.57 -13.78
N ARG A 95 13.21 -9.09 -14.79
CA ARG A 95 13.46 -8.45 -16.10
C ARG A 95 12.35 -8.71 -17.14
N ARG A 96 11.23 -9.33 -16.74
CA ARG A 96 10.09 -9.63 -17.61
C ARG A 96 8.78 -9.37 -16.86
N SER A 97 7.86 -8.66 -17.51
CA SER A 97 6.47 -8.40 -17.09
C SER A 97 6.23 -7.23 -16.12
N SER A 98 6.10 -6.03 -16.69
CA SER A 98 5.07 -5.03 -16.34
C SER A 98 5.27 -3.85 -17.27
N SER A 99 4.54 -3.87 -18.39
CA SER A 99 4.51 -2.82 -19.40
C SER A 99 3.37 -1.84 -19.16
N THR A 100 3.55 -0.64 -19.70
CA THR A 100 2.50 0.32 -20.10
C THR A 100 2.20 1.36 -19.01
N PRO A 101 2.74 2.60 -19.12
CA PRO A 101 2.08 3.64 -19.91
C PRO A 101 2.98 4.64 -20.67
N LEU A 102 4.32 4.54 -20.66
CA LEU A 102 5.18 5.53 -21.36
C LEU A 102 5.24 5.36 -22.89
N ARG A 103 4.60 4.30 -23.43
CA ARG A 103 4.54 4.04 -24.87
C ARG A 103 3.76 5.11 -25.66
N THR A 104 2.79 5.78 -25.06
CA THR A 104 1.79 6.55 -25.81
C THR A 104 2.18 8.03 -25.99
N ASN A 105 2.79 8.66 -24.98
CA ASN A 105 3.19 10.07 -25.06
C ASN A 105 4.38 10.33 -25.96
N LEU A 106 5.23 9.31 -26.18
CA LEU A 106 6.45 9.47 -26.96
C LEU A 106 6.27 9.23 -28.47
N LEU A 107 5.11 8.67 -28.86
CA LEU A 107 4.74 8.32 -30.24
C LEU A 107 3.67 9.26 -30.83
N GLY A 108 3.30 10.34 -30.13
CA GLY A 108 2.35 11.35 -30.61
C GLY A 108 0.91 10.85 -30.78
N ARG A 109 0.59 9.61 -30.37
CA ARG A 109 -0.77 9.04 -30.48
C ARG A 109 -1.44 8.99 -29.11
N GLY A 110 -1.83 10.15 -28.59
CA GLY A 110 -2.67 10.29 -27.41
C GLY A 110 -2.01 10.99 -26.23
N LYS A 111 -2.79 11.84 -25.54
CA LYS A 111 -2.39 12.50 -24.28
C LYS A 111 -2.68 11.54 -23.11
N VAL A 112 -1.73 10.67 -22.76
CA VAL A 112 -1.86 9.86 -21.54
C VAL A 112 -1.41 10.72 -20.36
N SER A 113 -2.38 11.09 -19.52
CA SER A 113 -2.17 11.93 -18.34
C SER A 113 -2.01 11.06 -17.09
N THR A 114 -1.13 11.46 -16.17
CA THR A 114 -1.09 10.88 -14.83
C THR A 114 -2.17 11.43 -13.91
N ARG A 115 -2.93 12.45 -14.36
CA ARG A 115 -3.96 13.12 -13.54
C ARG A 115 -5.07 12.17 -13.10
N ASP A 116 -5.43 11.20 -13.94
CA ASP A 116 -6.56 10.29 -13.68
C ASP A 116 -6.11 8.92 -13.14
N ARG A 117 -4.86 8.82 -12.67
CA ARG A 117 -4.33 7.56 -12.16
C ARG A 117 -4.74 7.35 -10.71
N LEU A 118 -5.29 6.17 -10.42
CA LEU A 118 -5.39 5.64 -9.05
C LEU A 118 -3.98 5.32 -8.51
N VAL A 119 -3.33 6.34 -7.95
CA VAL A 119 -2.03 6.21 -7.30
C VAL A 119 -2.24 5.94 -5.80
N PRO A 120 -1.96 4.73 -5.32
CA PRO A 120 -2.02 4.43 -3.90
C PRO A 120 -0.77 4.93 -3.20
N TYR A 121 -0.88 5.23 -1.92
CA TYR A 121 0.28 5.44 -1.06
C TYR A 121 0.07 4.83 0.33
N THR A 122 1.16 4.36 0.92
CA THR A 122 1.16 3.82 2.28
C THR A 122 2.26 4.49 3.10
N VAL A 123 1.90 5.01 4.26
CA VAL A 123 2.82 5.49 5.28
C VAL A 123 3.03 4.37 6.29
N PHE A 124 4.27 3.91 6.42
CA PHE A 124 4.66 2.75 7.23
C PHE A 124 5.01 3.17 8.66
N ILE A 125 4.16 4.00 9.25
CA ILE A 125 4.14 4.25 10.70
C ILE A 125 3.43 3.08 11.41
N ASP A 126 3.38 3.13 12.74
CA ASP A 126 2.72 2.10 13.57
C ASP A 126 1.51 2.71 14.30
N PRO A 127 0.25 2.40 13.90
CA PRO A 127 -0.14 1.48 12.81
C PRO A 127 -0.01 2.11 11.41
N GLN A 128 0.00 1.29 10.35
CA GLN A 128 0.19 1.76 8.97
C GLN A 128 -1.00 2.60 8.49
N LEU A 129 -0.76 3.57 7.61
CA LEU A 129 -1.79 4.33 6.90
C LEU A 129 -1.72 4.04 5.40
N GLY A 130 -2.65 3.25 4.87
CA GLY A 130 -2.87 3.07 3.43
C GLY A 130 -3.94 4.02 2.91
N ARG A 131 -3.73 4.63 1.73
CA ARG A 131 -4.73 5.47 1.07
C ARG A 131 -4.71 5.34 -0.44
N VAL A 132 -5.89 5.43 -1.04
CA VAL A 132 -6.10 5.49 -2.50
C VAL A 132 -7.34 6.34 -2.83
N GLY A 133 -7.35 6.99 -3.99
CA GLY A 133 -8.52 7.72 -4.48
C GLY A 133 -8.85 9.02 -3.73
N MET A 134 -10.11 9.44 -3.84
CA MET A 134 -10.61 10.72 -3.34
C MET A 134 -10.83 10.71 -1.82
N THR A 135 -10.72 11.90 -1.22
CA THR A 135 -11.29 12.18 0.11
C THR A 135 -12.71 12.70 0.00
N GLU A 136 -13.45 12.62 1.11
CA GLU A 136 -14.72 13.32 1.30
C GLU A 136 -14.63 14.79 0.89
N ARG A 137 -13.58 15.50 1.33
CA ARG A 137 -13.34 16.89 0.95
C ARG A 137 -13.19 17.07 -0.56
N GLN A 138 -12.39 16.22 -1.22
CA GLN A 138 -12.20 16.29 -2.67
C GLN A 138 -13.49 15.94 -3.44
N ALA A 139 -14.32 15.04 -2.91
CA ALA A 139 -15.61 14.71 -3.49
C ALA A 139 -16.60 15.89 -3.35
N ALA A 140 -16.62 16.55 -2.18
CA ALA A 140 -17.41 17.75 -1.95
C ALA A 140 -16.96 18.92 -2.85
N GLU A 141 -15.65 19.15 -3.01
CA GLU A 141 -15.09 20.16 -3.92
C GLU A 141 -15.47 19.90 -5.40
N GLN A 142 -15.80 18.65 -5.75
CA GLN A 142 -16.25 18.25 -7.09
C GLN A 142 -17.79 18.16 -7.20
N ASN A 143 -18.54 18.59 -6.17
CA ASN A 143 -20.00 18.49 -6.11
C ASN A 143 -20.53 17.06 -6.35
N ARG A 144 -19.82 16.03 -5.88
CA ARG A 144 -20.30 14.64 -5.97
C ARG A 144 -21.18 14.29 -4.79
N SER A 145 -22.30 13.62 -5.07
CA SER A 145 -23.11 12.99 -4.05
C SER A 145 -22.39 11.74 -3.53
N VAL A 146 -22.02 11.72 -2.26
CA VAL A 146 -21.23 10.63 -1.68
C VAL A 146 -21.79 10.11 -0.38
N ARG A 147 -21.56 8.81 -0.14
CA ARG A 147 -21.77 8.14 1.14
C ARG A 147 -20.41 7.77 1.74
N VAL A 148 -20.32 7.78 3.07
CA VAL A 148 -19.05 7.53 3.78
C VAL A 148 -19.21 6.35 4.72
N ALA A 149 -18.49 5.28 4.42
CA ALA A 149 -18.37 4.12 5.30
C ALA A 149 -17.19 4.32 6.24
N LYS A 150 -17.36 4.04 7.54
CA LYS A 150 -16.27 4.10 8.52
C LYS A 150 -16.42 2.99 9.56
N LEU A 151 -15.35 2.23 9.76
CA LEU A 151 -15.29 1.13 10.72
C LEU A 151 -14.06 1.31 11.62
N PRO A 152 -14.20 1.43 12.95
CA PRO A 152 -13.04 1.43 13.84
C PRO A 152 -12.38 0.03 13.84
N MET A 153 -11.04 -0.02 13.96
CA MET A 153 -10.34 -1.31 14.02
C MET A 153 -10.73 -2.14 15.26
N SER A 154 -11.25 -1.50 16.31
CA SER A 154 -11.84 -2.19 17.47
C SER A 154 -13.11 -2.99 17.16
N ALA A 155 -13.73 -2.79 15.99
CA ALA A 155 -14.88 -3.58 15.52
C ALA A 155 -14.46 -4.72 14.57
N VAL A 156 -13.16 -4.90 14.31
CA VAL A 156 -12.64 -5.98 13.45
C VAL A 156 -12.10 -7.10 14.33
N ILE A 157 -12.72 -8.29 14.26
CA ILE A 157 -12.39 -9.44 15.12
C ILE A 157 -10.90 -9.77 15.07
N ARG A 158 -10.30 -9.84 13.87
CA ARG A 158 -8.87 -10.15 13.76
C ARG A 158 -7.96 -9.12 14.41
N ALA A 159 -8.37 -7.85 14.45
CA ALA A 159 -7.63 -6.79 15.14
C ALA A 159 -7.75 -6.91 16.67
N LEU A 160 -8.92 -7.36 17.17
CA LEU A 160 -9.11 -7.69 18.59
C LEU A 160 -8.24 -8.88 19.01
N GLU A 161 -8.27 -9.98 18.26
CA GLU A 161 -7.48 -11.19 18.52
C GLU A 161 -5.97 -10.91 18.62
N THR A 162 -5.48 -9.98 17.81
CA THR A 162 -4.06 -9.62 17.76
C THR A 162 -3.69 -8.44 18.67
N GLY A 163 -4.67 -7.83 19.35
CA GLY A 163 -4.44 -6.64 20.18
C GLY A 163 -3.97 -5.41 19.41
N GLU A 164 -4.32 -5.32 18.12
CA GLU A 164 -3.91 -4.28 17.16
C GLU A 164 -5.11 -3.41 16.73
N THR A 165 -5.85 -2.90 17.71
CA THR A 165 -7.16 -2.24 17.54
C THR A 165 -7.09 -0.74 17.21
N ARG A 166 -5.89 -0.16 17.11
CA ARG A 166 -5.73 1.28 16.83
C ARG A 166 -6.06 1.60 15.37
N GLY A 167 -6.88 2.63 15.18
CA GLY A 167 -7.18 3.19 13.86
C GLY A 167 -8.58 2.84 13.34
N PHE A 168 -8.74 2.90 12.02
CA PHE A 168 -10.03 2.73 11.34
C PHE A 168 -9.85 2.39 9.86
N MET A 169 -10.88 1.80 9.26
CA MET A 169 -11.10 1.75 7.82
C MET A 169 -12.12 2.82 7.43
N LYS A 170 -11.92 3.49 6.30
CA LYS A 170 -12.85 4.46 5.75
C LYS A 170 -12.89 4.36 4.24
N ALA A 171 -14.09 4.41 3.66
CA ALA A 171 -14.30 4.47 2.22
C ALA A 171 -15.27 5.59 1.86
N VAL A 172 -15.05 6.20 0.70
CA VAL A 172 -15.93 7.19 0.06
C VAL A 172 -16.58 6.50 -1.13
N ILE A 173 -17.91 6.48 -1.16
CA ILE A 173 -18.71 5.79 -2.15
C ILE A 173 -19.53 6.83 -2.90
N ASP A 174 -19.61 6.70 -4.21
CA ASP A 174 -20.50 7.49 -5.04
C ASP A 174 -21.96 7.05 -4.80
N ALA A 175 -22.84 7.99 -4.45
CA ALA A 175 -24.21 7.66 -4.05
C ALA A 175 -25.05 7.10 -5.21
N ASP A 176 -24.77 7.52 -6.45
CA ASP A 176 -25.58 7.18 -7.62
C ASP A 176 -25.10 5.87 -8.26
N THR A 177 -23.78 5.71 -8.40
CA THR A 177 -23.17 4.56 -9.09
C THR A 177 -22.76 3.43 -8.16
N GLN A 178 -22.79 3.63 -6.84
CA GLN A 178 -22.29 2.70 -5.82
C GLN A 178 -20.80 2.36 -5.94
N GLN A 179 -20.04 3.08 -6.78
CA GLN A 179 -18.61 2.85 -6.96
C GLN A 179 -17.81 3.41 -5.79
N ILE A 180 -16.69 2.74 -5.48
CA ILE A 180 -15.74 3.22 -4.47
C ILE A 180 -14.88 4.31 -5.11
N LEU A 181 -14.96 5.54 -4.58
CA LEU A 181 -14.20 6.71 -5.06
C LEU A 181 -12.84 6.86 -4.37
N GLY A 182 -12.71 6.33 -3.16
CA GLY A 182 -11.45 6.35 -2.42
C GLY A 182 -11.57 5.67 -1.06
N ALA A 183 -10.41 5.39 -0.46
CA ALA A 183 -10.34 4.77 0.85
C ALA A 183 -9.09 5.20 1.62
N ALA A 184 -9.22 5.19 2.94
CA ALA A 184 -8.12 5.37 3.89
C ALA A 184 -8.23 4.29 4.98
N VAL A 185 -7.16 3.55 5.18
CA VAL A 185 -7.07 2.50 6.20
C VAL A 185 -5.89 2.80 7.11
N LEU A 186 -6.20 3.17 8.35
CA LEU A 186 -5.23 3.30 9.44
C LEU A 186 -5.35 2.07 10.32
N GLY A 187 -4.34 1.19 10.32
CA GLY A 187 -4.37 -0.03 11.13
C GLY A 187 -3.22 -0.99 10.82
N VAL A 188 -3.21 -2.13 11.52
CA VAL A 188 -2.27 -3.23 11.21
C VAL A 188 -2.49 -3.66 9.76
N GLU A 189 -1.40 -3.72 9.00
CA GLU A 189 -1.43 -4.00 7.55
C GLU A 189 -2.38 -3.11 6.73
N GLY A 190 -2.58 -1.85 7.15
CA GLY A 190 -3.48 -0.92 6.46
C GLY A 190 -3.13 -0.70 4.97
N GLY A 191 -1.86 -0.83 4.58
CA GLY A 191 -1.46 -0.80 3.18
C GLY A 191 -1.98 -1.98 2.36
N GLU A 192 -2.00 -3.18 2.94
CA GLU A 192 -2.48 -4.40 2.27
C GLU A 192 -4.00 -4.35 2.12
N ILE A 193 -4.73 -3.96 3.18
CA ILE A 193 -6.19 -3.83 3.15
C ILE A 193 -6.63 -2.78 2.14
N MET A 194 -5.97 -1.62 2.10
CA MET A 194 -6.22 -0.59 1.09
C MET A 194 -5.94 -1.11 -0.33
N THR A 195 -4.93 -1.95 -0.52
CA THR A 195 -4.61 -2.52 -1.84
C THR A 195 -5.74 -3.42 -2.35
N ILE A 196 -6.45 -4.13 -1.46
CA ILE A 196 -7.66 -4.89 -1.84
C ILE A 196 -8.75 -3.94 -2.37
N ILE A 197 -8.99 -2.83 -1.67
CA ILE A 197 -9.94 -1.80 -2.13
C ILE A 197 -9.51 -1.23 -3.48
N GLN A 198 -8.21 -0.96 -3.67
CA GLN A 198 -7.69 -0.50 -4.95
C GLN A 198 -7.98 -1.49 -6.08
N VAL A 199 -7.83 -2.79 -5.84
CA VAL A 199 -8.18 -3.81 -6.84
C VAL A 199 -9.66 -3.76 -7.20
N ALA A 200 -10.56 -3.59 -6.21
CA ALA A 200 -11.98 -3.41 -6.46
C ALA A 200 -12.28 -2.14 -7.28
N MET A 201 -11.60 -1.02 -6.99
CA MET A 201 -11.72 0.23 -7.76
C MET A 201 -11.23 0.07 -9.20
N LEU A 202 -10.13 -0.67 -9.42
CA LEU A 202 -9.61 -0.96 -10.76
C LEU A 202 -10.56 -1.85 -11.57
N GLY A 203 -11.33 -2.72 -10.90
CA GLY A 203 -12.38 -3.53 -11.51
C GLY A 203 -13.73 -2.84 -11.59
N GLU A 204 -13.82 -1.55 -11.21
CA GLU A 204 -15.06 -0.76 -11.18
C GLU A 204 -16.21 -1.45 -10.42
N LEU A 205 -15.86 -2.25 -9.40
CA LEU A 205 -16.84 -3.00 -8.63
C LEU A 205 -17.67 -2.07 -7.74
N PRO A 206 -19.00 -2.27 -7.65
CA PRO A 206 -19.80 -1.58 -6.67
C PRO A 206 -19.41 -2.02 -5.25
N TYR A 207 -19.56 -1.14 -4.26
CA TYR A 207 -19.23 -1.46 -2.88
C TYR A 207 -19.98 -2.69 -2.35
N THR A 208 -21.18 -2.94 -2.87
CA THR A 208 -22.04 -4.09 -2.54
C THR A 208 -21.41 -5.43 -2.92
N ALA A 209 -20.57 -5.48 -3.96
CA ALA A 209 -19.82 -6.68 -4.30
C ALA A 209 -18.85 -7.06 -3.18
N MET A 210 -18.21 -6.06 -2.56
CA MET A 210 -17.32 -6.26 -1.41
C MET A 210 -18.12 -6.58 -0.14
N ALA A 211 -19.27 -5.93 0.07
CA ALA A 211 -20.15 -6.18 1.20
C ALA A 211 -20.65 -7.63 1.24
N ASN A 212 -20.98 -8.19 0.07
CA ASN A 212 -21.56 -9.53 -0.09
C ASN A 212 -20.53 -10.62 -0.42
N ALA A 213 -19.25 -10.28 -0.54
CA ALA A 213 -18.20 -11.25 -0.82
C ALA A 213 -17.96 -12.17 0.39
N VAL A 214 -17.67 -13.44 0.13
CA VAL A 214 -17.26 -14.39 1.16
C VAL A 214 -15.76 -14.24 1.40
N PHE A 215 -15.40 -13.45 2.41
CA PHE A 215 -14.03 -13.40 2.92
C PHE A 215 -13.80 -14.48 3.98
N THR A 216 -12.56 -14.98 4.05
CA THR A 216 -12.19 -15.95 5.09
C THR A 216 -12.25 -15.30 6.47
N HIS A 217 -12.86 -16.02 7.41
CA HIS A 217 -12.93 -15.65 8.82
C HIS A 217 -11.84 -16.38 9.64
N PRO A 218 -11.18 -15.73 10.61
CA PRO A 218 -11.11 -14.28 10.85
C PRO A 218 -9.94 -13.64 10.08
N LEU A 219 -10.21 -12.58 9.31
CA LEU A 219 -9.17 -11.79 8.64
C LEU A 219 -9.37 -10.28 8.85
N LEU A 220 -8.31 -9.50 8.71
CA LEU A 220 -8.44 -8.04 8.65
C LEU A 220 -9.26 -7.61 7.44
N ALA A 221 -9.12 -8.32 6.31
CA ALA A 221 -9.87 -8.07 5.08
C ALA A 221 -11.37 -8.34 5.22
N GLU A 222 -11.78 -9.24 6.12
CA GLU A 222 -13.20 -9.48 6.44
C GLU A 222 -13.87 -8.21 7.00
N GLY A 223 -13.11 -7.33 7.66
CA GLY A 223 -13.60 -6.03 8.10
C GLY A 223 -14.14 -5.16 6.95
N LEU A 224 -13.82 -5.47 5.68
CA LEU A 224 -14.42 -4.81 4.52
C LEU A 224 -15.91 -5.14 4.38
N ASN A 225 -16.37 -6.35 4.73
CA ASN A 225 -17.81 -6.67 4.76
C ASN A 225 -18.50 -5.72 5.73
N SER A 226 -18.05 -5.69 7.00
CA SER A 226 -18.64 -4.86 8.05
C SER A 226 -18.55 -3.36 7.73
N LEU A 227 -17.44 -2.91 7.13
CA LEU A 227 -17.29 -1.52 6.68
C LEU A 227 -18.40 -1.15 5.69
N PHE A 228 -18.61 -1.98 4.67
CA PHE A 228 -19.54 -1.66 3.60
C PHE A 228 -21.01 -1.92 3.97
N MET A 229 -21.30 -2.94 4.78
CA MET A 229 -22.64 -3.18 5.33
C MET A 229 -23.09 -2.04 6.27
N SER A 230 -22.17 -1.28 6.86
CA SER A 230 -22.52 -0.11 7.69
C SER A 230 -23.25 0.99 6.91
N LEU A 231 -23.14 0.99 5.57
CA LEU A 231 -23.89 1.89 4.72
C LEU A 231 -25.34 1.47 4.60
N ASP A 232 -25.68 0.18 4.60
CA ASP A 232 -27.07 -0.24 4.41
C ASP A 232 -27.95 0.09 5.64
N ALA A 233 -27.31 0.44 6.77
CA ALA A 233 -27.96 0.91 7.99
C ALA A 233 -28.11 2.45 8.08
N GLN A 234 -27.69 3.21 7.05
CA GLN A 234 -27.73 4.69 6.99
C GLN A 234 -28.68 5.18 5.89
#